data_AF-A0A7X4BPM5-F1
#
_entry.id   AF-A0A7X4BPM5-F1
#
_cell.length_a   1.000
_cell.length_b   1.000
_cell.length_c   1.000
_cell.angle_alpha   90.00
_cell.angle_beta   90.00
_cell.angle_gamma   90.00
#
_symmetry.space_group_name_H-M   'P 1'
#
loop_
_entity.id
_entity.type
_entity.pdbx_description
1 polymer ?
#
loop_
_entity_poly.entity_id
_entity_poly.type
_entity_poly.pdbx_seq_one_letter_code
_entity_poly.pdbx_strand_id
1 'polypeptide(L)' 'MNIRRHFESLSEPNDTMFVEIGDRHRFTRRGDDWVKFREDLIELLEQTISEDLSKAFAEATEDWISEPNP' A
#
# COMPACT_ATOMS: atom_id res chain seq x y z
N MET A 1 -6.72 8.41 8.72
CA MET A 1 -5.40 8.60 8.05
C MET A 1 -5.66 8.85 6.58
N ASN A 2 -4.91 9.73 5.90
CA ASN A 2 -5.04 9.89 4.45
C ASN A 2 -4.10 8.91 3.75
N ILE A 3 -4.65 7.98 2.96
CA ILE A 3 -3.89 6.97 2.22
C ILE A 3 -4.28 7.07 0.76
N ARG A 4 -3.30 7.31 -0.12
CA ARG A 4 -3.54 7.38 -1.56
C ARG A 4 -2.85 6.21 -2.25
N ARG A 5 -3.59 5.49 -3.09
CA ARG A 5 -3.09 4.47 -4.00
C ARG A 5 -2.99 5.04 -5.41
N HIS A 6 -1.86 4.86 -6.05
CA HIS A 6 -1.69 5.22 -7.46
C HIS A 6 -1.03 4.08 -8.21
N PHE A 7 -1.57 3.77 -9.39
CA PHE A 7 -1.00 2.81 -10.32
C PHE A 7 -0.44 3.59 -11.51
N GLU A 8 0.87 3.50 -11.73
CA GLU A 8 1.51 4.08 -12.91
C GLU A 8 1.95 2.94 -13.82
N SER A 9 1.24 2.80 -14.96
CA SER A 9 1.66 1.91 -16.03
C SER A 9 2.48 2.70 -17.03
N LEU A 10 3.77 2.36 -17.16
CA LEU A 10 4.66 2.95 -18.17
C LEU A 10 4.75 2.07 -19.43
N SER A 11 3.66 1.34 -19.77
CA SER A 11 3.50 0.50 -20.98
C SER A 11 4.00 -0.96 -20.88
N GLU A 12 4.17 -1.47 -19.65
CA GLU A 12 4.64 -2.83 -19.22
C GLU A 12 6.06 -3.27 -19.67
N PRO A 13 6.91 -3.83 -18.75
CA PRO A 13 6.76 -5.18 -18.18
C PRO A 13 6.89 -5.26 -16.64
N ASN A 14 6.77 -4.15 -15.92
CA ASN A 14 6.65 -4.15 -14.46
C ASN A 14 5.88 -2.90 -14.05
N ASP A 15 4.55 -2.99 -14.04
CA ASP A 15 3.72 -1.91 -13.55
C ASP A 15 4.13 -1.51 -12.12
N THR A 16 4.00 -0.22 -11.83
CA THR A 16 4.50 0.35 -10.57
C THR A 16 3.33 0.85 -9.73
N MET A 17 3.19 0.25 -8.55
CA MET A 17 2.23 0.63 -7.52
C MET A 17 2.88 1.60 -6.54
N PHE A 18 2.15 2.66 -6.20
CA PHE A 18 2.54 3.65 -5.19
C PHE A 18 1.49 3.75 -4.09
N VAL A 19 1.98 3.85 -2.85
CA VAL A 19 1.16 4.16 -1.67
C VAL A 19 1.75 5.38 -0.96
N GLU A 20 0.94 6.40 -0.77
CA GLU A 20 1.30 7.57 0.03
C GLU A 20 0.50 7.61 1.33
N ILE A 21 1.20 7.77 2.46
CA ILE A 21 0.62 7.82 3.81
C ILE A 21 0.87 9.21 4.40
N GLY A 22 -0.22 9.94 4.66
CA GLY A 22 -0.21 11.22 5.36
C GLY A 22 0.67 12.30 4.72
N ASP A 23 0.84 12.25 3.39
CA ASP A 23 1.72 13.13 2.60
C ASP A 23 3.19 13.15 3.07
N ARG A 24 3.62 12.15 3.86
CA ARG A 24 4.94 12.05 4.49
C ARG A 24 5.73 10.82 4.07
N HIS A 25 5.04 9.69 3.91
CA HIS A 25 5.68 8.43 3.53
C HIS A 25 5.17 7.99 2.17
N ARG A 26 6.08 7.65 1.26
CA ARG A 26 5.77 7.12 -0.06
C ARG A 26 6.48 5.80 -0.24
N PHE A 27 5.71 4.77 -0.58
CA PHE A 27 6.22 3.43 -0.85
C PHE A 27 5.91 3.03 -2.28
N THR A 28 6.82 2.26 -2.87
CA THR A 28 6.74 1.85 -4.27
C THR A 28 7.00 0.35 -4.39
N ARG A 29 6.18 -0.34 -5.18
CA ARG A 29 6.36 -1.76 -5.48
C ARG A 29 6.12 -2.02 -6.97
N ARG A 30 6.86 -2.96 -7.54
CA ARG A 30 6.57 -3.52 -8.87
C ARG A 30 5.56 -4.67 -8.77
N GLY A 31 4.59 -4.69 -9.68
CA GLY A 31 3.53 -5.68 -9.76
C GLY A 31 2.14 -5.02 -9.69
N ASP A 32 1.13 -5.86 -9.57
CA ASP A 32 -0.30 -5.52 -9.62
C ASP A 32 -1.08 -5.99 -8.38
N ASP A 33 -0.45 -6.74 -7.49
CA ASP A 33 -1.07 -7.29 -6.29
C ASP A 33 -1.08 -6.28 -5.12
N TRP A 34 -2.19 -5.56 -4.99
CA TRP A 34 -2.45 -4.61 -3.91
C TRP A 34 -2.60 -5.27 -2.54
N VAL A 35 -3.08 -6.52 -2.47
CA VAL A 35 -3.25 -7.25 -1.20
C VAL A 35 -1.87 -7.58 -0.63
N LYS A 36 -1.01 -8.17 -1.44
CA LYS A 36 0.37 -8.45 -1.04
C LYS A 36 1.13 -7.17 -0.76
N PHE A 37 0.88 -6.08 -1.51
CA PHE A 37 1.54 -4.80 -1.23
C PHE A 37 1.11 -4.22 0.12
N ARG A 38 -0.17 -4.36 0.48
CA ARG A 38 -0.66 -3.99 1.81
C ARG A 38 0.02 -4.79 2.91
N GLU A 39 0.10 -6.12 2.78
CA GLU A 39 0.73 -6.98 3.79
C GLU A 39 2.20 -6.60 4.01
N ASP A 40 2.97 -6.46 2.92
CA ASP A 40 4.38 -6.06 3.00
C ASP A 40 4.54 -4.67 3.66
N LEU A 41 3.60 -3.74 3.41
CA LEU A 41 3.63 -2.41 4.03
C LEU A 41 3.30 -2.45 5.53
N ILE A 42 2.36 -3.28 5.96
CA ILE A 42 2.02 -3.44 7.38
C ILE A 42 3.26 -3.91 8.15
N GLU A 43 3.94 -4.94 7.65
CA GLU A 43 5.17 -5.46 8.25
C GLU A 43 6.28 -4.39 8.23
N LEU A 44 6.46 -3.69 7.11
CA LEU A 44 7.48 -2.66 6.98
C LEU A 44 7.24 -1.50 7.96
N LEU A 45 6.01 -1.01 8.07
CA LEU A 45 5.65 0.08 8.98
C LEU A 45 5.86 -0.31 10.43
N GLU A 46 5.53 -1.55 10.79
CA GLU A 46 5.72 -2.08 12.14
C GLU A 46 7.21 -2.17 12.50
N GLN A 47 8.04 -2.69 11.59
CA GLN A 47 9.47 -2.91 11.83
C GLN A 47 10.31 -1.63 11.75
N THR A 48 9.90 -0.65 10.93
CA THR A 48 10.76 0.51 10.60
C THR A 48 10.26 1.84 11.14
N ILE A 49 8.95 2.00 11.36
CA ILE A 49 8.38 3.30 11.76
C ILE A 49 7.75 3.20 13.16
N SER A 50 6.66 2.44 13.30
CA SER A 50 5.92 2.28 14.56
C SER A 50 4.80 1.25 14.41
N GLU A 51 4.60 0.45 15.47
CA GLU A 51 3.44 -0.44 15.60
C GLU A 51 2.10 0.32 15.52
N ASP A 52 2.01 1.52 16.10
CA ASP A 52 0.79 2.34 16.05
C ASP A 52 0.45 2.79 14.62
N LEU A 53 1.48 3.15 13.84
CA LEU A 53 1.30 3.52 12.44
C LEU A 53 0.89 2.31 11.59
N SER A 54 1.49 1.15 11.86
CA SER A 54 1.14 -0.10 11.20
C SER A 54 -0.32 -0.48 11.44
N LYS A 55 -0.78 -0.45 12.69
CA LYS A 55 -2.19 -0.70 13.05
C LYS A 55 -3.13 0.28 12.36
N ALA A 56 -2.84 1.57 12.44
CA ALA A 56 -3.66 2.60 11.81
C ALA A 56 -3.70 2.48 10.28
N PHE A 57 -2.62 2.01 9.65
CA PHE A 57 -2.59 1.69 8.22
C PHE A 57 -3.41 0.43 7.90
N ALA A 58 -3.29 -0.63 8.71
CA ALA A 58 -4.02 -1.88 8.52
C ALA A 58 -5.54 -1.67 8.60
N GLU A 59 -6.01 -0.89 9.57
CA GLU A 59 -7.43 -0.51 9.73
C GLU A 59 -7.91 0.34 8.56
N ALA A 60 -7.13 1.34 8.15
CA ALA A 60 -7.51 2.26 7.07
C ALA A 60 -7.42 1.64 5.66
N THR A 61 -6.90 0.42 5.53
CA THR A 61 -6.77 -0.33 4.26
C THR A 61 -7.45 -1.70 4.31
N GLU A 62 -8.30 -1.96 5.28
CA GLU A 62 -9.04 -3.22 5.41
C GLU A 62 -9.86 -3.52 4.13
N ASP A 63 -10.35 -2.48 3.45
CA ASP A 63 -11.09 -2.57 2.20
C ASP A 63 -10.25 -3.09 1.02
N TRP A 64 -8.93 -3.08 1.11
CA TRP A 64 -8.06 -3.59 0.03
C TRP A 64 -8.05 -5.12 -0.03
N ILE A 65 -8.51 -5.80 1.03
CA ILE A 65 -8.57 -7.26 1.11
C ILE A 65 -9.67 -7.81 0.20
N SER A 66 -10.64 -6.99 -0.18
CA SER A 66 -11.69 -7.35 -1.13
C SER A 66 -11.37 -6.69 -2.47
N GLU A 67 -10.91 -7.47 -3.45
CA GLU A 67 -11.01 -6.99 -4.83
C GLU A 67 -12.48 -6.67 -5.12
N PRO A 68 -12.78 -5.52 -5.76
CA PRO A 68 -14.08 -5.36 -6.38
C PRO A 68 -14.19 -6.44 -7.46
N ASN A 69 -14.88 -7.52 -7.12
CA ASN A 69 -15.31 -8.51 -8.09
C ASN A 69 -16.07 -7.73 -9.19
N PRO A 70 -15.67 -7.82 -10.47
CA PRO A 70 -16.28 -7.06 -11.56
C PRO A 70 -17.77 -7.38 -11.74
#